data_AF-A0A8T3PXC5-F1
#
_entry.id   AF-A0A8T3PXC5-F1
#
_cell.length_a   1.000
_cell.length_b   1.000
_cell.length_c   1.000
_cell.angle_alpha   90.00
_cell.angle_beta   90.00
_cell.angle_gamma   90.00
#
_symmetry.space_group_name_H-M   'P 1'
#
loop_
_entity.id
_entity.type
_entity.pdbx_description
1 polymer ?
#
loop_
_entity_poly.entity_id
_entity_poly.type
_entity_poly.pdbx_seq_one_letter_code
_entity_poly.pdbx_strand_id
1 'polypeptide(L)'
;MPRQRLDLRAPLTELHVHLGAAVTPAIMWGIAHAQGIRLPTKDYWAFRDLITVGRRRRGFQAYLDLFSWTELIQSSPIAVERSVYEVIGGAYRKNNVTGLELRFNPMKRNRGGEQDLDHIIAAAVRGMDRAILEYPQVRAGLIFCLDRAFPPALNEIMAAKAISWHSRGVIGVDIAGPVTDGFRFADYADIFRECRRAGLGLTVHAG
;
A
#
# COMPACT_ATOMS: atom_id res chain seq x y z
N MET A 1 16.46 15.18 -25.61
CA MET A 1 15.05 15.49 -25.95
C MET A 1 14.46 16.35 -24.84
N PRO A 2 13.77 17.46 -25.14
CA PRO A 2 13.05 18.20 -24.10
C PRO A 2 11.99 17.29 -23.48
N ARG A 3 11.92 17.22 -22.14
CA ARG A 3 10.89 16.45 -21.44
C ARG A 3 9.53 17.01 -21.84
N GLN A 4 8.68 16.16 -22.42
CA GLN A 4 7.30 16.50 -22.70
C GLN A 4 6.61 16.89 -21.39
N ARG A 5 6.05 18.10 -21.31
CA ARG A 5 5.27 18.53 -20.16
C ARG A 5 3.89 17.88 -20.25
N LEU A 6 3.41 17.34 -19.13
CA LEU A 6 2.05 16.82 -19.02
C LEU A 6 1.04 17.98 -19.13
N ASP A 7 -0.10 17.75 -19.80
CA ASP A 7 -1.22 18.71 -19.78
C ASP A 7 -1.92 18.63 -18.43
N LEU A 8 -1.94 19.73 -17.68
CA LEU A 8 -2.54 19.81 -16.34
C LEU A 8 -4.08 19.65 -16.36
N ARG A 9 -4.72 19.74 -17.52
CA ARG A 9 -6.16 19.55 -17.67
C ARG A 9 -6.53 18.09 -17.96
N ALA A 10 -5.56 17.28 -18.39
CA ALA A 10 -5.79 15.87 -18.63
C ALA A 10 -5.83 15.12 -17.29
N PRO A 11 -6.82 14.21 -17.08
CA PRO A 11 -6.82 13.33 -15.92
C PRO A 11 -5.51 12.53 -15.86
N LEU A 12 -4.88 12.53 -14.70
CA LEU A 12 -3.66 11.75 -14.44
C LEU A 12 -3.99 10.60 -13.49
N THR A 13 -3.55 9.40 -13.86
CA THR A 13 -3.81 8.18 -13.12
C THR A 13 -2.52 7.53 -12.68
N GLU A 14 -2.47 7.09 -11.43
CA GLU A 14 -1.41 6.24 -10.88
C GLU A 14 -2.00 4.88 -10.52
N LEU A 15 -1.58 3.85 -11.27
CA LEU A 15 -2.12 2.50 -11.19
C LEU A 15 -1.25 1.57 -10.34
N HIS A 16 -0.03 1.99 -9.97
CA HIS A 16 0.93 1.16 -9.27
C HIS A 16 1.68 1.95 -8.20
N VAL A 17 1.01 2.15 -7.06
CA VAL A 17 1.64 2.76 -5.89
C VAL A 17 1.39 1.94 -4.62
N HIS A 18 2.47 1.58 -3.94
CA HIS A 18 2.41 0.86 -2.68
C HIS A 18 2.29 1.84 -1.50
N LEU A 19 1.29 1.63 -0.63
CA LEU A 19 1.11 2.42 0.59
C LEU A 19 2.37 2.47 1.46
N GLY A 20 3.14 1.37 1.48
CA GLY A 20 4.40 1.25 2.23
C GLY A 20 5.52 2.18 1.76
N ALA A 21 5.42 2.75 0.56
CA ALA A 21 6.45 3.60 -0.02
C ALA A 21 5.94 5.02 -0.39
N ALA A 22 4.65 5.30 -0.18
CA ALA A 22 4.00 6.51 -0.69
C ALA A 22 3.77 7.61 0.37
N VAL A 23 3.79 7.26 1.65
CA VAL A 23 3.54 8.26 2.71
C VAL A 23 4.72 9.21 2.84
N THR A 24 4.43 10.51 2.89
CA THR A 24 5.48 11.53 3.06
C THR A 24 6.22 11.35 4.39
N PRO A 25 7.56 11.43 4.44
CA PRO A 25 8.34 11.18 5.67
C PRO A 25 7.91 11.99 6.89
N ALA A 26 7.53 13.27 6.74
CA ALA A 26 7.03 14.09 7.85
C ALA A 26 5.76 13.51 8.49
N ILE A 27 4.89 12.90 7.68
CA ILE A 27 3.65 12.25 8.16
C ILE A 27 4.00 10.94 8.86
N MET A 28 4.90 10.14 8.28
CA MET A 28 5.41 8.91 8.92
C MET A 28 6.04 9.18 10.28
N TRP A 29 6.83 10.26 10.39
CA TRP A 29 7.41 10.71 11.65
C TRP A 29 6.33 11.01 12.69
N GLY A 30 5.31 11.79 12.31
CA GLY A 30 4.18 12.09 13.18
C GLY A 30 3.39 10.85 13.60
N ILE A 31 3.15 9.91 12.67
CA ILE A 31 2.48 8.62 12.95
C ILE A 31 3.29 7.77 13.94
N ALA A 32 4.62 7.71 13.77
CA ALA A 32 5.48 6.94 14.66
C ALA A 32 5.44 7.48 16.10
N HIS A 33 5.53 8.81 16.27
CA HIS A 33 5.48 9.46 17.59
C HIS A 33 4.11 9.34 18.25
N ALA A 34 3.03 9.52 17.48
CA ALA A 34 1.66 9.39 18.00
C ALA A 34 1.36 7.97 18.54
N GLN A 35 2.07 6.95 18.04
CA GLN A 35 1.96 5.56 18.51
C GLN A 35 3.01 5.18 19.56
N GLY A 36 3.91 6.09 19.95
CA GLY A 36 5.00 5.78 20.88
C GLY A 36 6.01 4.76 20.34
N ILE A 37 6.17 4.64 19.02
CA ILE A 37 7.13 3.70 18.43
C ILE A 37 8.55 4.17 18.75
N ARG A 38 9.34 3.29 19.38
CA ARG A 38 10.74 3.55 19.67
C ARG A 38 11.58 3.47 18.39
N LEU A 39 11.87 4.63 17.80
CA LEU A 39 12.72 4.75 16.62
C LEU A 39 14.21 4.60 16.98
N PRO A 40 15.04 4.03 16.10
CA PRO A 40 16.49 3.90 16.31
C PRO A 40 17.24 5.21 16.03
N THR A 41 16.52 6.26 15.60
CA THR A 41 17.05 7.56 15.19
C THR A 41 16.69 8.64 16.20
N LYS A 42 17.59 9.62 16.40
CA LYS A 42 17.41 10.68 17.40
C LYS A 42 16.73 11.95 16.86
N ASP A 43 16.69 12.11 15.53
CA ASP A 43 16.12 13.28 14.87
C ASP A 43 15.40 12.90 13.57
N TYR A 44 14.66 13.87 13.03
CA TYR A 44 13.85 13.70 11.83
C TYR A 44 14.68 13.40 10.56
N TRP A 45 15.87 13.99 10.43
CA TRP A 45 16.68 13.81 9.22
C TRP A 45 17.27 12.41 9.16
N ALA A 46 17.79 11.90 10.27
CA ALA A 46 18.22 10.52 10.42
C ALA A 46 17.05 9.54 10.18
N PHE A 47 15.84 9.87 10.66
CA PHE A 47 14.64 9.08 10.38
C PHE A 47 14.25 9.06 8.91
N ARG A 48 14.26 10.21 8.25
CA ARG A 48 13.97 10.28 6.82
C ARG A 48 14.92 9.36 6.05
N ASP A 49 16.22 9.40 6.39
CA ASP A 49 17.23 8.54 5.77
C ASP A 49 17.08 7.06 6.15
N LEU A 50 16.45 6.74 7.29
CA LEU A 50 16.08 5.37 7.69
C LEU A 50 15.01 4.77 6.77
N ILE A 51 14.02 5.57 6.35
CA ILE A 51 12.83 5.10 5.60
C ILE A 51 12.83 5.46 4.12
N THR A 52 13.91 6.05 3.60
CA THR A 52 14.04 6.42 2.19
C THR A 52 15.23 5.74 1.52
N VAL A 53 15.11 5.50 0.21
CA VAL A 53 16.24 5.03 -0.60
C VAL A 53 17.22 6.20 -0.79
N GLY A 54 18.38 6.12 -0.15
CA GLY A 54 19.50 7.03 -0.36
C GLY A 54 20.57 6.45 -1.28
N ARG A 55 21.60 7.25 -1.60
CA ARG A 55 22.76 6.85 -2.44
C ARG A 55 23.49 5.59 -1.96
N ARG A 56 23.39 5.27 -0.68
CA ARG A 56 24.10 4.17 -0.01
C ARG A 56 23.34 2.84 -0.03
N ARG A 57 22.03 2.84 -0.28
CA ARG A 57 21.22 1.61 -0.35
C ARG A 57 21.09 1.20 -1.81
N ARG A 58 21.73 0.10 -2.19
CA ARG A 58 21.71 -0.43 -3.56
C ARG A 58 21.18 -1.85 -3.56
N GLY A 59 20.36 -2.17 -4.56
CA GLY A 59 19.81 -3.50 -4.76
C GLY A 59 18.40 -3.67 -4.20
N PHE A 60 17.73 -4.73 -4.67
CA PHE A 60 16.34 -5.03 -4.35
C PHE A 60 16.13 -5.38 -2.88
N GLN A 61 17.04 -6.17 -2.28
CA GLN A 61 16.93 -6.54 -0.87
C GLN A 61 16.99 -5.32 0.05
N ALA A 62 17.97 -4.43 -0.14
CA ALA A 62 18.09 -3.20 0.65
C ALA A 62 16.88 -2.25 0.50
N TYR A 63 16.15 -2.35 -0.62
CA TYR A 63 14.86 -1.66 -0.80
C TYR A 63 13.75 -2.34 0.01
N LEU A 64 13.64 -3.66 -0.03
CA LEU A 64 12.66 -4.41 0.77
C LEU A 64 12.86 -4.21 2.27
N ASP A 65 14.10 -4.08 2.74
CA ASP A 65 14.40 -3.88 4.16
C ASP A 65 13.81 -2.56 4.70
N LEU A 66 13.55 -1.56 3.83
CA LEU A 66 12.86 -0.32 4.23
C LEU A 66 11.43 -0.57 4.68
N PHE A 67 10.76 -1.57 4.10
CA PHE A 67 9.37 -1.87 4.39
C PHE A 67 9.17 -2.33 5.83
N SER A 68 10.18 -2.93 6.47
CA SER A 68 10.11 -3.29 7.89
C SER A 68 9.71 -2.09 8.77
N TRP A 69 10.30 -0.91 8.52
CA TRP A 69 9.98 0.30 9.26
C TRP A 69 8.70 0.95 8.77
N THR A 70 8.52 1.07 7.46
CA THR A 70 7.35 1.79 6.94
C THR A 70 6.07 1.03 7.25
N GLU A 71 6.05 -0.29 7.10
CA GLU A 71 4.91 -1.13 7.44
C GLU A 71 4.63 -1.09 8.95
N LEU A 72 5.64 -1.23 9.81
CA LEU A 72 5.47 -1.13 11.27
C LEU A 72 4.85 0.21 11.69
N ILE A 73 5.37 1.32 11.18
CA ILE A 73 4.87 2.67 11.51
C ILE A 73 3.42 2.81 11.09
N GLN A 74 3.04 2.19 9.97
CA GLN A 74 1.69 2.24 9.46
C GLN A 74 0.80 1.10 9.99
N SER A 75 1.22 0.35 11.03
CA SER A 75 0.50 -0.81 11.56
C SER A 75 -0.36 -0.47 12.77
N SER A 76 -1.53 0.10 12.52
CA SER A 76 -2.70 0.20 13.41
C SER A 76 -3.88 0.79 12.63
N PRO A 77 -5.14 0.64 13.07
CA PRO A 77 -6.28 1.27 12.38
C PRO A 77 -6.10 2.78 12.20
N ILE A 78 -5.61 3.50 13.22
CA ILE A 78 -5.38 4.95 13.15
C ILE A 78 -4.26 5.28 12.15
N ALA A 79 -3.16 4.52 12.17
CA ALA A 79 -2.02 4.76 11.28
C ALA A 79 -2.33 4.43 9.82
N VAL A 80 -3.08 3.34 9.56
CA VAL A 80 -3.52 2.96 8.20
C VAL A 80 -4.48 3.99 7.64
N GLU A 81 -5.51 4.38 8.41
CA GLU A 81 -6.49 5.38 7.96
C GLU A 81 -5.80 6.69 7.57
N ARG A 82 -4.92 7.20 8.44
CA ARG A 82 -4.14 8.41 8.16
C ARG A 82 -3.23 8.24 6.94
N SER A 83 -2.55 7.10 6.83
CA SER A 83 -1.65 6.84 5.71
C SER A 83 -2.38 6.84 4.37
N VAL A 84 -3.52 6.16 4.29
CA VAL A 84 -4.32 6.06 3.06
C VAL A 84 -4.86 7.42 2.67
N TYR A 85 -5.45 8.15 3.62
CA TYR A 85 -5.95 9.52 3.40
C TYR A 85 -4.85 10.44 2.84
N GLU A 86 -3.67 10.44 3.48
CA GLU A 86 -2.56 11.32 3.10
C GLU A 86 -1.93 10.94 1.76
N VAL A 87 -1.91 9.66 1.40
CA VAL A 87 -1.41 9.22 0.09
C VAL A 87 -2.37 9.64 -1.03
N ILE A 88 -3.67 9.38 -0.88
CA ILE A 88 -4.67 9.74 -1.90
C ILE A 88 -4.77 11.26 -2.06
N GLY A 89 -5.06 11.97 -0.96
CA GLY A 89 -5.18 13.43 -1.00
C GLY A 89 -3.86 14.12 -1.32
N GLY A 90 -2.74 13.55 -0.91
CA GLY A 90 -1.40 14.06 -1.22
C GLY A 90 -1.04 13.92 -2.70
N ALA A 91 -1.39 12.80 -3.33
CA ALA A 91 -1.17 12.58 -4.77
C ALA A 91 -1.90 13.62 -5.61
N TYR A 92 -3.15 13.93 -5.25
CA TYR A 92 -3.91 15.01 -5.90
C TYR A 92 -3.27 16.38 -5.66
N ARG A 93 -3.09 16.79 -4.39
CA ARG A 93 -2.60 18.13 -4.05
C ARG A 93 -1.22 18.45 -4.62
N LYS A 94 -0.34 17.44 -4.73
CA LYS A 94 1.06 17.65 -5.13
C LYS A 94 1.29 17.42 -6.62
N ASN A 95 0.54 16.50 -7.23
CA ASN A 95 0.83 16.01 -8.58
C ASN A 95 -0.39 16.03 -9.52
N ASN A 96 -1.54 16.52 -9.07
CA ASN A 96 -2.80 16.53 -9.82
C ASN A 96 -3.23 15.12 -10.31
N VAL A 97 -2.90 14.08 -9.53
CA VAL A 97 -3.36 12.71 -9.79
C VAL A 97 -4.83 12.61 -9.37
N THR A 98 -5.71 12.35 -10.33
CA THR A 98 -7.15 12.25 -10.16
C THR A 98 -7.66 10.81 -10.12
N GLY A 99 -6.87 9.84 -10.60
CA GLY A 99 -7.16 8.41 -10.48
C GLY A 99 -6.06 7.70 -9.70
N LEU A 100 -6.40 6.92 -8.67
CA LEU A 100 -5.41 6.21 -7.85
C LEU A 100 -5.82 4.78 -7.51
N GLU A 101 -5.00 3.80 -7.90
CA GLU A 101 -5.10 2.44 -7.40
C GLU A 101 -4.02 2.23 -6.33
N LEU A 102 -4.42 2.31 -5.07
CA LEU A 102 -3.51 2.21 -3.94
C LEU A 102 -3.42 0.76 -3.48
N ARG A 103 -2.25 0.15 -3.63
CA ARG A 103 -2.02 -1.24 -3.23
C ARG A 103 -1.31 -1.33 -1.89
N PHE A 104 -1.69 -2.31 -1.07
CA PHE A 104 -0.99 -2.66 0.16
C PHE A 104 -1.37 -4.06 0.62
N ASN A 105 -0.61 -4.59 1.59
CA ASN A 105 -0.91 -5.86 2.23
C ASN A 105 -1.48 -5.61 3.65
N PRO A 106 -2.81 -5.66 3.85
CA PRO A 106 -3.43 -5.59 5.18
C PRO A 106 -2.82 -6.52 6.25
N MET A 107 -2.45 -7.76 5.90
CA MET A 107 -1.84 -8.71 6.85
C MET A 107 -0.48 -8.22 7.36
N LYS A 108 0.28 -7.47 6.57
CA LYS A 108 1.51 -6.82 7.06
C LYS A 108 1.27 -5.65 8.02
N ARG A 109 0.00 -5.23 8.19
CA ARG A 109 -0.39 -4.09 9.05
C ARG A 109 -1.10 -4.51 10.33
N ASN A 110 -1.36 -5.80 10.51
CA ASN A 110 -2.11 -6.33 11.64
C ASN A 110 -1.22 -6.80 12.81
N ARG A 111 0.11 -6.65 12.68
CA ARG A 111 1.13 -7.06 13.67
C ARG A 111 1.01 -8.52 14.11
N GLY A 112 0.83 -9.44 13.16
CA GLY A 112 0.71 -10.86 13.49
C GLY A 112 -0.58 -11.21 14.23
N GLY A 113 -1.62 -10.38 14.10
CA GLY A 113 -2.93 -10.60 14.72
C GLY A 113 -3.21 -9.79 15.98
N GLU A 114 -2.29 -8.94 16.45
CA GLU A 114 -2.58 -8.00 17.54
C GLU A 114 -3.75 -7.05 17.19
N GLN A 115 -3.87 -6.71 15.91
CA GLN A 115 -4.99 -5.94 15.38
C GLN A 115 -5.85 -6.86 14.52
N ASP A 116 -7.16 -6.73 14.65
CA ASP A 116 -8.10 -7.43 13.78
C ASP A 116 -7.90 -6.98 12.31
N LEU A 117 -7.94 -7.94 11.40
CA LEU A 117 -7.67 -7.69 9.99
C LEU A 117 -8.77 -6.86 9.32
N ASP A 118 -10.04 -7.09 9.67
CA ASP A 118 -11.15 -6.29 9.15
C ASP A 118 -11.11 -4.86 9.71
N HIS A 119 -10.62 -4.65 10.93
CA HIS A 119 -10.38 -3.31 11.47
C HIS A 119 -9.31 -2.55 10.67
N ILE A 120 -8.23 -3.22 10.27
CA ILE A 120 -7.21 -2.64 9.39
C ILE A 120 -7.79 -2.27 8.02
N ILE A 121 -8.59 -3.17 7.43
CA ILE A 121 -9.23 -2.94 6.13
C ILE A 121 -10.24 -1.79 6.22
N ALA A 122 -11.12 -1.82 7.22
CA ALA A 122 -12.11 -0.77 7.44
C ALA A 122 -11.44 0.60 7.63
N ALA A 123 -10.31 0.65 8.33
CA ALA A 123 -9.51 1.86 8.46
C ALA A 123 -8.96 2.37 7.13
N ALA A 124 -8.44 1.47 6.29
CA ALA A 124 -7.98 1.85 4.96
C ALA A 124 -9.12 2.42 4.11
N VAL A 125 -10.28 1.76 4.11
CA VAL A 125 -11.49 2.22 3.40
C VAL A 125 -11.92 3.60 3.92
N ARG A 126 -11.99 3.81 5.24
CA ARG A 126 -12.30 5.14 5.80
C ARG A 126 -11.32 6.21 5.37
N GLY A 127 -10.02 5.91 5.33
CA GLY A 127 -8.99 6.85 4.87
C GLY A 127 -9.21 7.26 3.41
N MET A 128 -9.59 6.29 2.56
CA MET A 128 -9.93 6.52 1.16
C MET A 128 -11.22 7.33 1.02
N ASP A 129 -12.29 6.94 1.71
CA ASP A 129 -13.59 7.62 1.68
C ASP A 129 -13.43 9.10 2.09
N ARG A 130 -12.67 9.36 3.16
CA ARG A 130 -12.35 10.71 3.60
C ARG A 130 -11.65 11.53 2.53
N ALA A 131 -10.66 10.95 1.85
CA ALA A 131 -9.93 11.65 0.79
C ALA A 131 -10.82 11.93 -0.43
N ILE A 132 -11.66 10.98 -0.85
CA ILE A 132 -12.59 11.16 -1.98
C ILE A 132 -13.66 12.21 -1.64
N LEU A 133 -14.15 12.21 -0.40
CA LEU A 133 -15.13 13.21 0.07
C LEU A 133 -14.53 14.62 0.07
N GLU A 134 -13.28 14.77 0.53
CA GLU A 134 -12.59 16.07 0.56
C GLU A 134 -12.16 16.55 -0.83
N TYR A 135 -11.83 15.61 -1.74
CA TYR A 135 -11.39 15.89 -3.11
C TYR A 135 -12.31 15.20 -4.14
N PRO A 136 -13.49 15.77 -4.47
CA PRO A 136 -14.51 15.12 -5.31
C PRO A 136 -14.08 14.76 -6.74
N GLN A 137 -12.99 15.36 -7.24
CA GLN A 137 -12.38 15.05 -8.54
C GLN A 137 -11.59 13.73 -8.51
N VAL A 138 -11.22 13.27 -7.32
CA VAL A 138 -10.42 12.06 -7.13
C VAL A 138 -11.33 10.83 -7.22
N ARG A 139 -10.83 9.81 -7.90
CA ARG A 139 -11.32 8.43 -7.86
C ARG A 139 -10.20 7.56 -7.34
N ALA A 140 -10.48 6.75 -6.33
CA ALA A 140 -9.50 5.83 -5.79
C ALA A 140 -10.12 4.48 -5.50
N GLY A 141 -9.29 3.44 -5.55
CA GLY A 141 -9.63 2.10 -5.11
C GLY A 141 -8.44 1.42 -4.45
N LEU A 142 -8.73 0.46 -3.57
CA LEU A 142 -7.72 -0.32 -2.86
C LEU A 142 -7.45 -1.64 -3.57
N ILE A 143 -6.18 -2.02 -3.65
CA ILE A 143 -5.75 -3.33 -4.16
C ILE A 143 -5.05 -4.08 -3.03
N PHE A 144 -5.49 -5.31 -2.76
CA PHE A 144 -4.84 -6.16 -1.77
C PHE A 144 -3.69 -6.92 -2.41
N CYS A 145 -2.49 -6.63 -1.95
CA CYS A 145 -1.26 -7.20 -2.49
C CYS A 145 -0.86 -8.42 -1.65
N LEU A 146 -1.04 -9.61 -2.21
CA LEU A 146 -0.51 -10.88 -1.70
C LEU A 146 1.02 -10.83 -1.68
N ASP A 147 1.66 -11.65 -0.85
CA ASP A 147 3.11 -11.66 -0.72
C ASP A 147 3.71 -13.04 -0.97
N ARG A 148 4.71 -13.12 -1.85
CA ARG A 148 5.44 -14.34 -2.20
C ARG A 148 6.17 -14.99 -1.02
N ALA A 149 6.51 -14.22 0.01
CA ALA A 149 7.16 -14.73 1.22
C ALA A 149 6.16 -15.27 2.25
N PHE A 150 4.85 -15.07 2.05
CA PHE A 150 3.85 -15.58 2.98
C PHE A 150 3.55 -17.06 2.75
N PRO A 151 3.20 -17.80 3.83
CA PRO A 151 2.53 -19.07 3.68
C PRO A 151 1.27 -18.92 2.81
N PRO A 152 0.96 -19.87 1.91
CA PRO A 152 -0.20 -19.80 1.02
C PRO A 152 -1.51 -19.47 1.74
N ALA A 153 -1.73 -20.04 2.93
CA ALA A 153 -2.92 -19.79 3.75
C ALA A 153 -3.15 -18.31 4.09
N LEU A 154 -2.09 -17.51 4.30
CA LEU A 154 -2.27 -16.07 4.55
C LEU A 154 -2.70 -15.34 3.28
N ASN A 155 -2.23 -15.78 2.12
CA ASN A 155 -2.62 -15.22 0.84
C ASN A 155 -4.06 -15.61 0.46
N GLU A 156 -4.52 -16.82 0.82
CA GLU A 156 -5.92 -17.24 0.70
C GLU A 156 -6.85 -16.37 1.56
N ILE A 157 -6.49 -16.13 2.83
CA ILE A 157 -7.23 -15.22 3.71
C ILE A 157 -7.33 -13.82 3.09
N MET A 158 -6.21 -13.30 2.58
CA MET A 158 -6.16 -11.98 1.95
C MET A 158 -7.04 -11.89 0.70
N ALA A 159 -7.05 -12.92 -0.14
CA ALA A 159 -7.92 -12.97 -1.32
C ALA A 159 -9.40 -13.04 -0.93
N ALA A 160 -9.76 -13.87 0.06
CA ALA A 160 -11.11 -13.94 0.59
C ALA A 160 -11.58 -12.59 1.17
N LYS A 161 -10.69 -11.86 1.87
CA LYS A 161 -10.97 -10.50 2.35
C LYS A 161 -11.13 -9.51 1.21
N ALA A 162 -10.33 -9.59 0.15
CA ALA A 162 -10.50 -8.72 -1.01
C ALA A 162 -11.89 -8.90 -1.63
N ILE A 163 -12.35 -10.15 -1.75
CA ILE A 163 -13.68 -10.50 -2.26
C ILE A 163 -14.77 -9.94 -1.34
N SER A 164 -14.66 -10.17 -0.02
CA SER A 164 -15.69 -9.73 0.93
C SER A 164 -15.82 -8.20 1.01
N TRP A 165 -14.73 -7.47 0.73
CA TRP A 165 -14.69 -6.01 0.77
C TRP A 165 -14.82 -5.35 -0.62
N HIS A 166 -15.09 -6.13 -1.68
CA HIS A 166 -15.19 -5.62 -3.05
C HIS A 166 -16.23 -4.50 -3.20
N SER A 167 -17.40 -4.64 -2.56
CA SER A 167 -18.47 -3.62 -2.57
C SER A 167 -18.14 -2.37 -1.76
N ARG A 168 -16.98 -2.31 -1.10
CA ARG A 168 -16.55 -1.23 -0.19
C ARG A 168 -15.23 -0.59 -0.64
N GLY A 169 -14.94 -0.65 -1.93
CA GLY A 169 -13.83 0.07 -2.56
C GLY A 169 -12.51 -0.68 -2.61
N VAL A 170 -12.49 -1.97 -2.26
CA VAL A 170 -11.42 -2.88 -2.72
C VAL A 170 -11.73 -3.28 -4.15
N ILE A 171 -10.84 -2.98 -5.09
CA ILE A 171 -11.11 -3.12 -6.53
C ILE A 171 -10.28 -4.22 -7.19
N GLY A 172 -9.29 -4.78 -6.48
CA GLY A 172 -8.41 -5.77 -7.08
C GLY A 172 -7.51 -6.50 -6.11
N VAL A 173 -6.82 -7.50 -6.65
CA VAL A 173 -5.72 -8.21 -6.00
C VAL A 173 -4.44 -8.13 -6.83
N ASP A 174 -3.32 -8.12 -6.12
CA ASP A 174 -1.97 -8.16 -6.65
C ASP A 174 -1.16 -9.27 -5.98
N ILE A 175 -0.01 -9.64 -6.53
CA ILE A 175 1.01 -10.41 -5.80
C ILE A 175 2.39 -9.81 -6.03
N ALA A 176 3.10 -9.54 -4.93
CA ALA A 176 4.43 -8.94 -4.91
C ALA A 176 5.31 -9.62 -3.84
N GLY A 177 6.25 -8.88 -3.24
CA GLY A 177 7.20 -9.42 -2.28
C GLY A 177 8.50 -9.91 -2.94
N PRO A 178 9.44 -10.45 -2.15
CA PRO A 178 10.73 -10.91 -2.66
C PRO A 178 10.56 -12.03 -3.70
N VAL A 179 11.53 -12.13 -4.61
CA VAL A 179 11.67 -13.32 -5.46
C VAL A 179 12.26 -14.41 -4.58
N THR A 180 11.50 -15.47 -4.32
CA THR A 180 11.92 -16.60 -3.51
C THR A 180 12.11 -17.83 -4.39
N ASP A 181 13.11 -18.64 -4.06
CA ASP A 181 13.32 -19.93 -4.72
C ASP A 181 12.08 -20.81 -4.49
N GLY A 182 11.54 -21.36 -5.58
CA GLY A 182 10.35 -22.22 -5.53
C GLY A 182 9.00 -21.51 -5.65
N PHE A 183 8.95 -20.18 -5.70
CA PHE A 183 7.70 -19.49 -6.04
C PHE A 183 7.25 -19.81 -7.46
N ARG A 184 5.99 -20.23 -7.63
CA ARG A 184 5.39 -20.50 -8.94
C ARG A 184 4.07 -19.76 -9.06
N PHE A 185 3.92 -18.95 -10.12
CA PHE A 185 2.65 -18.28 -10.41
C PHE A 185 1.47 -19.26 -10.56
N ALA A 186 1.75 -20.48 -11.02
CA ALA A 186 0.74 -21.53 -11.16
C ALA A 186 0.03 -21.85 -9.83
N ASP A 187 0.73 -21.77 -8.70
CA ASP A 187 0.19 -22.09 -7.38
C ASP A 187 -0.87 -21.07 -6.92
N TYR A 188 -0.89 -19.88 -7.54
CA TYR A 188 -1.86 -18.80 -7.24
C TYR A 188 -2.97 -18.69 -8.28
N ALA A 189 -2.96 -19.53 -9.32
CA ALA A 189 -3.90 -19.42 -10.44
C ALA A 189 -5.35 -19.61 -10.00
N ASP A 190 -5.60 -20.48 -9.03
CA ASP A 190 -6.94 -20.73 -8.49
C ASP A 190 -7.46 -19.53 -7.68
N ILE A 191 -6.62 -18.98 -6.79
CA ILE A 191 -6.90 -17.77 -6.00
C ILE A 191 -7.26 -16.58 -6.93
N PHE A 192 -6.46 -16.36 -7.97
CA PHE A 192 -6.72 -15.28 -8.93
C PHE A 192 -7.97 -15.51 -9.77
N ARG A 193 -8.26 -16.77 -10.15
CA ARG A 193 -9.51 -17.12 -10.84
C ARG A 193 -10.74 -16.86 -9.97
N GLU A 194 -10.67 -17.16 -8.68
CA GLU A 194 -11.74 -16.85 -7.72
C GLU A 194 -11.97 -15.34 -7.60
N CYS A 195 -10.89 -14.56 -7.43
CA CYS A 195 -10.98 -13.10 -7.35
C CYS A 195 -11.61 -12.49 -8.61
N ARG A 196 -11.21 -12.97 -9.81
CA ARG A 196 -11.81 -12.53 -11.08
C ARG A 196 -13.29 -12.87 -11.16
N ARG A 197 -13.71 -14.07 -10.75
CA ARG A 197 -15.13 -14.47 -10.73
C ARG A 197 -15.95 -13.58 -9.80
N ALA A 198 -15.37 -13.10 -8.71
CA ALA A 198 -15.98 -12.15 -7.79
C ALA A 198 -16.02 -10.69 -8.32
N GLY A 199 -15.43 -10.42 -9.49
CA GLY A 199 -15.44 -9.11 -10.13
C GLY A 199 -14.21 -8.23 -9.84
N LEU A 200 -13.22 -8.75 -9.11
CA LEU A 200 -12.00 -8.00 -8.81
C LEU A 200 -11.06 -7.91 -10.03
N GLY A 201 -10.40 -6.76 -10.16
CA GLY A 201 -9.25 -6.57 -11.04
C GLY A 201 -8.07 -7.43 -10.60
N LEU A 202 -7.26 -7.88 -11.55
CA LEU A 202 -6.07 -8.69 -11.30
C LEU A 202 -4.83 -7.97 -11.83
N THR A 203 -3.82 -7.85 -10.99
CA THR A 203 -2.47 -7.41 -11.39
C THR A 203 -1.44 -8.34 -10.76
N VAL A 204 -0.25 -8.44 -11.34
CA VAL A 204 0.79 -9.36 -10.88
C VAL A 204 2.13 -8.67 -11.11
N HIS A 205 2.98 -8.60 -10.08
CA HIS A 205 4.39 -8.30 -10.32
C HIS A 205 5.02 -9.48 -11.04
N ALA A 206 5.56 -9.27 -12.24
CA ALA A 206 6.26 -10.26 -13.03
C ALA A 206 7.29 -9.59 -13.96
N GLY A 207 8.38 -10.29 -14.25
CA GLY A 207 9.59 -9.73 -14.88
C GLY A 207 10.64 -9.34 -13.85
#